data_AF-A0A519W0S7-F1
#
_entry.id   AF-A0A519W0S7-F1
#
_cell.length_a   1.000
_cell.length_b   1.000
_cell.length_c   1.000
_cell.angle_alpha   90.00
_cell.angle_beta   90.00
_cell.angle_gamma   90.00
#
_symmetry.space_group_name_H-M   'P 1'
#
loop_
_entity.id
_entity.type
_entity.pdbx_description
1 polymer ?
#
loop_
_entity_poly.entity_id
_entity_poly.type
_entity_poly.pdbx_seq_one_letter_code
_entity_poly.pdbx_strand_id
1 'polypeptide(L)'
;MKRIIVDYNKLTNEILSLLVEKFPDGYDDSHIIRFRNAQNELIEAVEVRTDDTIYLVKVSTKLASRLEKIEEDGDLGIFVNVTERVL
;
A
#
# COMPACT_ATOMS: atom_id res chain seq x y z
N MET A 1 -7.35 1.15 19.50
CA MET A 1 -7.01 0.87 18.09
C MET A 1 -6.88 2.18 17.33
N LYS A 2 -5.77 2.34 16.60
CA LYS A 2 -5.49 3.50 15.75
C LYS A 2 -5.81 3.17 14.29
N ARG A 3 -6.21 4.18 13.50
CA ARG A 3 -6.40 4.04 12.05
C ARG A 3 -5.40 4.92 11.32
N ILE A 4 -4.62 4.35 10.43
CA ILE A 4 -3.58 5.05 9.67
C ILE A 4 -3.84 4.82 8.18
N ILE A 5 -3.98 5.92 7.43
CA ILE A 5 -4.06 5.88 5.97
C ILE A 5 -2.63 5.90 5.42
N VAL A 6 -2.29 4.92 4.59
CA VAL A 6 -0.94 4.73 4.05
C VAL A 6 -0.98 4.84 2.54
N ASP A 7 -0.24 5.79 2.00
CA ASP A 7 0.04 5.89 0.57
C ASP A 7 1.17 4.92 0.18
N TYR A 8 1.22 4.54 -1.10
CA TYR A 8 2.26 3.66 -1.64
C TYR A 8 3.69 4.11 -1.29
N ASN A 9 3.98 5.40 -1.39
CA ASN A 9 5.31 5.95 -1.09
C ASN A 9 5.69 5.93 0.40
N LYS A 10 4.77 5.52 1.27
CA LYS A 10 4.96 5.40 2.72
C LYS A 10 4.86 3.96 3.21
N LEU A 11 4.83 2.99 2.29
CA LEU A 11 4.85 1.58 2.65
C LEU A 11 6.17 1.22 3.32
N THR A 12 6.07 0.57 4.47
CA THR A 12 7.19 -0.06 5.17
C THR A 12 7.18 -1.56 4.86
N ASN A 13 8.31 -2.24 5.07
CA ASN A 13 8.37 -3.69 4.92
C ASN A 13 7.34 -4.42 5.79
N GLU A 14 7.06 -3.90 6.99
CA GLU A 14 6.03 -4.44 7.87
C GLU A 14 4.65 -4.46 7.20
N ILE A 15 4.22 -3.34 6.61
CA ILE A 15 2.92 -3.24 5.95
C ILE A 15 2.88 -4.12 4.69
N LEU A 16 3.99 -4.22 3.96
CA LEU A 16 4.10 -5.12 2.81
C LEU A 16 3.95 -6.59 3.22
N SER A 17 4.60 -7.03 4.30
CA SER A 17 4.42 -8.38 4.83
C SER A 17 2.96 -8.64 5.21
N LEU A 18 2.30 -7.70 5.89
CA LEU A 18 0.89 -7.85 6.24
C LEU A 18 -0.03 -7.95 5.00
N LEU A 19 0.30 -7.26 3.92
CA LEU A 19 -0.44 -7.36 2.66
C LEU A 19 -0.25 -8.74 2.02
N VAL A 20 0.97 -9.24 1.95
CA VAL A 20 1.29 -10.57 1.38
C VAL A 20 0.68 -11.68 2.22
N GLU A 21 0.75 -11.59 3.55
CA GLU A 21 0.15 -12.58 4.45
C GLU A 21 -1.38 -12.60 4.37
N LYS A 22 -2.02 -11.42 4.23
CA LYS A 22 -3.48 -11.32 4.16
C LYS A 22 -4.02 -11.67 2.77
N PHE A 23 -3.29 -11.32 1.73
CA PHE A 23 -3.69 -11.47 0.33
C PHE A 23 -2.60 -12.20 -0.46
N PRO A 24 -2.32 -13.48 -0.13
CA PRO A 24 -1.27 -14.25 -0.79
C PRO A 24 -1.54 -14.44 -2.28
N ASP A 25 -2.82 -14.52 -2.66
CA ASP A 25 -3.28 -14.64 -4.05
C ASP A 25 -3.65 -13.27 -4.67
N GLY A 26 -3.31 -12.18 -3.99
CA GLY A 26 -3.75 -10.82 -4.35
C GLY A 26 -5.14 -10.46 -3.82
N TYR A 27 -5.60 -9.26 -4.18
CA TYR A 27 -6.90 -8.71 -3.79
C TYR A 27 -7.66 -8.24 -5.02
N ASP A 28 -8.98 -8.38 -4.99
CA ASP A 28 -9.91 -7.81 -5.99
C ASP A 28 -10.78 -6.68 -5.40
N ASP A 29 -11.63 -6.09 -6.23
CA ASP A 29 -12.52 -4.98 -5.87
C ASP A 29 -13.42 -5.26 -4.65
N SER A 30 -13.76 -6.52 -4.36
CA SER A 30 -14.54 -6.88 -3.17
C SER A 30 -13.81 -6.61 -1.85
N HIS A 31 -12.48 -6.54 -1.90
CA HIS A 31 -11.62 -6.23 -0.74
C HIS A 31 -11.37 -4.72 -0.56
N ILE A 32 -11.81 -3.89 -1.52
CA ILE A 32 -11.57 -2.46 -1.51
C ILE A 32 -12.64 -1.75 -0.69
N ILE A 33 -12.19 -1.03 0.34
CA ILE A 33 -13.04 -0.14 1.13
C ILE A 33 -13.01 1.25 0.48
N ARG A 34 -14.21 1.78 0.19
CA ARG A 34 -14.40 3.11 -0.38
C ARG A 34 -15.03 4.04 0.64
N PHE A 35 -14.41 5.18 0.90
CA PHE A 35 -14.96 6.20 1.79
C PHE A 35 -14.51 7.59 1.39
N ARG A 36 -15.21 8.63 1.86
CA ARG A 36 -14.73 10.01 1.71
C ARG A 36 -14.03 10.47 2.98
N ASN A 37 -12.87 11.11 2.83
CA ASN A 37 -12.17 11.71 3.97
C ASN A 37 -12.78 13.08 4.35
N ALA A 38 -12.23 13.73 5.38
CA ALA A 38 -12.68 15.05 5.83
C ALA A 38 -12.54 16.16 4.77
N GLN A 39 -11.73 15.95 3.73
CA GLN A 39 -11.55 16.87 2.60
C GLN A 39 -12.48 16.54 1.42
N ASN A 40 -13.46 15.64 1.62
CA ASN A 40 -14.39 15.15 0.61
C ASN A 40 -13.71 14.39 -0.55
N GLU A 41 -12.45 13.98 -0.39
CA GLU A 41 -11.73 13.16 -1.37
C GLU A 41 -12.20 11.71 -1.25
N LEU A 42 -12.45 11.06 -2.39
CA LEU A 42 -12.74 9.63 -2.43
C LEU A 42 -11.43 8.85 -2.18
N ILE A 43 -11.44 8.04 -1.13
CA ILE A 43 -10.36 7.15 -0.76
C ILE A 43 -10.80 5.72 -1.04
N GLU A 44 -9.94 5.00 -1.75
CA GLU A 44 -10.04 3.56 -1.98
C GLU A 44 -8.83 2.90 -1.33
N ALA A 45 -9.08 1.92 -0.45
CA ALA A 45 -8.01 1.28 0.30
C ALA A 45 -8.31 -0.19 0.60
N VAL A 46 -7.26 -1.00 0.69
CA VAL A 46 -7.32 -2.31 1.33
C VAL A 46 -6.92 -2.18 2.80
N GLU A 47 -7.55 -2.98 3.65
CA GLU A 47 -7.27 -2.97 5.09
C GLU A 47 -6.30 -4.08 5.46
N VAL A 48 -5.25 -3.77 6.22
CA VAL A 48 -4.44 -4.74 6.98
C VAL A 48 -4.32 -4.27 8.43
N ARG A 49 -4.06 -5.18 9.37
CA ARG A 49 -4.11 -4.87 10.80
C ARG A 49 -3.04 -5.56 11.60
N THR A 50 -2.56 -4.87 12.63
CA THR A 50 -1.85 -5.42 13.78
C THR A 50 -2.81 -5.46 14.98
N ASP A 51 -2.32 -5.85 16.16
CA ASP A 51 -3.11 -5.87 17.39
C ASP A 51 -3.68 -4.49 17.77
N ASP A 52 -2.93 -3.42 17.51
CA ASP A 52 -3.27 -2.07 17.97
C ASP A 52 -3.58 -1.08 16.83
N THR A 53 -3.25 -1.43 15.58
CA THR A 53 -3.32 -0.52 14.43
C THR A 53 -4.04 -1.15 13.24
N ILE A 54 -4.93 -0.36 12.63
CA ILE A 54 -5.58 -0.65 11.35
C ILE A 54 -4.94 0.24 10.30
N TYR A 55 -4.30 -0.37 9.30
CA TYR A 55 -3.72 0.32 8.15
C TYR A 55 -4.69 0.26 6.97
N LEU A 56 -5.03 1.43 6.43
CA LEU A 56 -5.80 1.59 5.21
C LEU A 56 -4.84 1.96 4.08
N VAL A 57 -4.38 0.95 3.36
CA VAL A 57 -3.39 1.10 2.28
C VAL A 57 -4.12 1.54 1.02
N LYS A 58 -3.82 2.75 0.54
CA LYS A 58 -4.49 3.33 -0.62
C LYS A 58 -4.16 2.56 -1.89
N VAL A 59 -5.20 2.10 -2.58
CA VAL A 59 -5.10 1.46 -3.89
C VAL A 59 -5.20 2.54 -4.97
N SER A 60 -4.12 3.31 -5.16
CA SER A 60 -4.03 4.15 -6.36
C SER A 60 -3.74 3.28 -7.59
N THR A 61 -4.13 3.72 -8.78
CA THR A 61 -3.84 3.07 -10.08
C THR A 61 -2.37 2.65 -10.30
N LYS A 62 -1.41 3.19 -9.52
CA LYS A 62 0.02 2.86 -9.58
C LYS A 62 0.45 1.60 -8.83
N LEU A 63 -0.34 1.09 -7.88
CA LEU A 63 0.02 -0.11 -7.09
C LEU A 63 -0.12 -1.40 -7.92
N ALA A 64 -1.20 -1.51 -8.70
CA ALA A 64 -1.47 -2.65 -9.58
C ALA A 64 -0.29 -2.92 -10.53
N SER A 65 0.26 -1.88 -11.17
CA SER A 65 1.36 -2.00 -12.14
C SER A 65 2.71 -2.42 -11.55
N ARG A 66 2.88 -2.42 -10.22
CA ARG A 66 4.14 -2.80 -9.56
C ARG A 66 4.12 -4.19 -8.93
N LEU A 67 2.95 -4.73 -8.60
CA LEU A 67 2.82 -6.12 -8.14
C LEU A 67 3.04 -7.11 -9.28
N GLU A 68 2.51 -6.82 -10.48
CA GLU A 68 2.78 -7.62 -11.69
C GLU A 68 4.27 -7.72 -12.04
N LYS A 69 5.07 -6.72 -11.65
CA LYS A 69 6.50 -6.65 -11.98
C LYS A 69 7.42 -7.36 -10.98
N ILE A 70 6.89 -7.88 -9.87
CA ILE A 70 7.68 -8.55 -8.83
C ILE A 70 7.88 -10.04 -9.15
N GLU A 71 7.04 -10.65 -10.00
CA GLU A 71 7.19 -12.06 -10.40
C GLU A 71 8.20 -12.28 -11.54
N GLU A 72 8.40 -11.30 -12.43
CA GLU A 72 9.21 -11.49 -13.65
C GLU A 72 10.69 -11.11 -13.54
N ASP A 73 11.10 -10.31 -12.56
CA ASP A 73 12.48 -9.82 -12.47
C ASP A 73 13.09 -10.10 -11.10
N GLY A 74 13.93 -11.13 -11.05
CA GLY A 74 14.81 -11.45 -9.92
C GLY A 74 15.92 -10.42 -9.70
N ASP A 75 15.60 -9.13 -9.78
CA ASP A 75 16.54 -8.02 -9.57
C ASP A 75 16.01 -7.10 -8.47
N LEU A 76 16.67 -7.17 -7.30
CA LEU A 76 16.46 -6.26 -6.17
C LEU A 76 17.00 -4.87 -6.52
N GLY A 77 16.29 -4.17 -7.39
CA GLY A 77 16.49 -2.76 -7.70
C GLY A 77 15.49 -1.88 -6.95
N ILE A 78 15.60 -1.81 -5.62
CA ILE A 78 15.01 -0.69 -4.86
C ILE A 78 15.80 0.56 -5.30
N PHE A 79 15.36 1.23 -6.38
CA PHE A 79 15.69 2.63 -6.60
C PHE A 79 14.94 3.45 -5.56
N VAL A 80 15.48 3.46 -4.34
CA VAL A 80 15.39 4.62 -3.48
C VAL A 80 16.03 5.74 -4.28
N ASN A 81 15.21 6.64 -4.83
CA ASN A 81 15.75 7.85 -5.43
C ASN A 81 16.33 8.69 -4.28
N VAL A 82 17.59 8.44 -3.95
CA VAL A 82 18.44 9.27 -3.10
C VAL A 82 18.83 10.49 -3.93
N THR A 83 17.87 11.35 -4.22
CA THR A 83 18.05 12.73 -4.72
C THR A 83 16.65 13.36 -4.55
N GLU A 84 16.38 14.31 -3.68
CA GLU A 84 17.11 15.56 -3.45
C GLU A 84 17.04 15.97 -1.97
N ARG A 85 18.20 16.09 -1.33
CA ARG A 85 18.44 17.21 -0.41
C ARG A 85 19.34 18.21 -1.14
N VAL A 86 19.10 19.49 -0.84
CA VAL A 86 19.82 20.70 -1.27
C VAL A 86 19.31 21.27 -2.60
N LEU A 87 18.29 22.15 -2.55
CA LEU A 87 18.42 23.61 -2.35
C LEU A 87 17.17 24.14 -1.65
#